data_AF-A0AA90TM98-F1
#
_entry.id   AF-A0AA90TM98-F1
#
_cell.length_a   1.000
_cell.length_b   1.000
_cell.length_c   1.000
_cell.angle_alpha   90.00
_cell.angle_beta   90.00
_cell.angle_gamma   90.00
#
_symmetry.space_group_name_H-M   'P 1'
#
loop_
_entity.id
_entity.type
_entity.pdbx_description
1 polymer ?
#
loop_
_entity_poly.entity_id
_entity_poly.type
_entity_poly.pdbx_seq_one_letter_code
_entity_poly.pdbx_strand_id
1 'polypeptide(L)'
;MVRKPAVPSLIVIPGSTKDDYRAIFAIAMAYAQSGLILSDRAHRSHETEFVFPAVVCSSFSIELFLKAFITYENTEKQQNLKEKASGHTLPALWQKISLPRRKMIVGMFRNPDQYPHENVIETHLKLFAEALDEVGAQPFVKWRYAYEIGGPELMSHAALVELTNALSGAAAYLFRPLSTSDADDRAIDSSAGERIELPNLRASSALILGRESPLRCIPSNIDSKQMRCLNAIRHAAETMDIAFLRLREGLTANALNPPKELELASFISHVFSDAWLFVRAVARIAHEFEKLTNGDPRILPNVESLAESTKPFRDLAELEHLGWGSLSWLTGVSLLPTPSALHCAIYPGSLSEPPQISTAPIVTTLDWPTDRIRLACGEVEADLSTVRKHVAFRLSLLEGLLEKAFDGSDTSR
;
A
#
# COMPACT_ATOMS: atom_id res chain seq x y z
N MET A 1 22.98 -24.69 -8.90
CA MET A 1 23.36 -23.61 -7.97
C MET A 1 22.18 -23.30 -7.06
N VAL A 2 22.27 -23.60 -5.77
CA VAL A 2 21.23 -23.24 -4.79
C VAL A 2 21.37 -21.75 -4.48
N ARG A 3 20.39 -20.94 -4.89
CA ARG A 3 20.34 -19.51 -4.55
C ARG A 3 20.22 -19.39 -3.04
N LYS A 4 21.26 -18.89 -2.37
CA LYS A 4 21.18 -18.53 -0.95
C LYS A 4 20.13 -17.42 -0.79
N PRO A 5 19.29 -17.44 0.26
CA PRO A 5 18.39 -16.33 0.54
C PRO A 5 19.19 -15.03 0.68
N ALA A 6 18.75 -13.96 0.02
CA ALA A 6 19.47 -12.69 -0.15
C ALA A 6 19.58 -11.82 1.11
N VAL A 7 19.23 -12.34 2.28
CA VAL A 7 19.39 -11.62 3.55
C VAL A 7 20.18 -12.53 4.49
N PRO A 8 21.52 -12.40 4.57
CA PRO A 8 22.34 -13.32 5.35
C PRO A 8 22.00 -13.29 6.84
N SER A 9 21.65 -12.12 7.39
CA SER A 9 21.07 -11.92 8.72
C SER A 9 20.64 -10.46 8.84
N LEU A 10 19.39 -10.16 9.21
CA LEU A 10 19.01 -8.82 9.65
C LEU A 10 19.01 -8.84 11.18
N ILE A 11 20.03 -8.24 11.80
CA ILE A 11 20.05 -7.99 13.25
C ILE A 11 19.65 -6.54 13.45
N VAL A 12 18.37 -6.31 13.75
CA VAL A 12 17.95 -5.03 14.32
C VAL A 12 18.23 -5.12 15.82
N ILE A 13 19.01 -4.18 16.37
CA ILE A 13 19.18 -4.01 17.82
C ILE A 13 18.42 -2.74 18.22
N PRO A 14 17.12 -2.84 18.58
CA PRO A 14 16.37 -1.71 19.08
C PRO A 14 16.99 -1.20 20.39
N GLY A 15 17.11 0.11 20.54
CA GLY A 15 17.61 0.81 21.72
C GLY A 15 19.05 1.35 21.62
N SER A 16 19.66 1.38 20.44
CA SER A 16 21.02 1.91 20.20
C SER A 16 21.04 3.31 19.55
N THR A 17 19.94 3.77 18.96
CA THR A 17 19.87 5.08 18.28
C THR A 17 18.70 5.92 18.79
N LYS A 18 18.79 7.24 18.61
CA LYS A 18 17.72 8.19 18.97
C LYS A 18 16.44 8.00 18.12
N ASP A 19 16.52 7.30 16.99
CA ASP A 19 15.42 7.13 16.04
C ASP A 19 14.79 5.73 16.08
N ASP A 20 15.14 4.91 17.08
CA ASP A 20 14.67 3.52 17.15
C ASP A 20 13.15 3.38 17.27
N TYR A 21 12.45 4.41 17.77
CA TYR A 21 10.99 4.41 17.81
C TYR A 21 10.38 4.27 16.41
N ARG A 22 11.03 4.80 15.35
CA ARG A 22 10.55 4.68 13.96
C ARG A 22 10.68 3.26 13.44
N ALA A 23 11.80 2.59 13.76
CA ALA A 23 12.01 1.20 13.41
C ALA A 23 11.00 0.29 14.13
N ILE A 24 10.82 0.50 15.45
CA ILE A 24 9.82 -0.24 16.24
C ILE A 24 8.41 -0.02 15.68
N PHE A 25 8.06 1.23 15.34
CA PHE A 25 6.78 1.57 14.71
C PHE A 25 6.59 0.88 13.36
N ALA A 26 7.59 0.89 12.48
CA ALA A 26 7.51 0.22 11.18
C ALA A 26 7.28 -1.30 11.34
N ILE A 27 7.95 -1.93 12.31
CA ILE A 27 7.75 -3.34 12.64
C ILE A 27 6.32 -3.55 13.19
N ALA A 28 5.85 -2.69 14.10
CA ALA A 28 4.50 -2.74 14.65
C ALA A 28 3.44 -2.68 13.53
N MET A 29 3.61 -1.74 12.58
CA MET A 29 2.72 -1.60 11.42
C MET A 29 2.72 -2.85 10.54
N ALA A 30 3.88 -3.46 10.28
CA ALA A 30 3.95 -4.69 9.49
C ALA A 30 3.19 -5.86 10.16
N TYR A 31 3.33 -6.01 11.48
CA TYR A 31 2.57 -7.01 12.24
C TYR A 31 1.07 -6.71 12.28
N ALA A 32 0.68 -5.45 12.46
CA ALA A 32 -0.71 -5.02 12.42
C ALA A 32 -1.37 -5.35 11.07
N GLN A 33 -0.71 -5.01 9.96
CA GLN A 33 -1.19 -5.30 8.61
C GLN A 33 -1.26 -6.81 8.35
N SER A 34 -0.24 -7.57 8.78
CA SER A 34 -0.24 -9.02 8.66
C SER A 34 -1.40 -9.65 9.42
N GLY A 35 -1.66 -9.19 10.65
CA GLY A 35 -2.79 -9.61 11.46
C GLY A 35 -4.14 -9.36 10.78
N LEU A 36 -4.32 -8.18 10.18
CA LEU A 36 -5.52 -7.84 9.43
C LEU A 36 -5.72 -8.72 8.18
N ILE A 37 -4.67 -8.94 7.39
CA ILE A 37 -4.71 -9.78 6.18
C ILE A 37 -5.07 -11.23 6.55
N LEU A 38 -4.42 -11.77 7.59
CA LEU A 38 -4.67 -13.13 8.05
C LEU A 38 -6.10 -13.29 8.60
N SER A 39 -6.60 -12.28 9.31
CA SER A 39 -7.96 -12.29 9.83
C SER A 39 -9.02 -12.22 8.73
N ASP A 40 -8.84 -11.33 7.75
CA ASP A 40 -9.73 -11.23 6.59
C ASP A 40 -9.74 -12.52 5.78
N ARG A 41 -8.58 -13.17 5.62
CA ARG A 41 -8.49 -14.50 5.01
C ARG A 41 -9.26 -15.54 5.82
N ALA A 42 -9.00 -15.65 7.13
CA ALA A 42 -9.70 -16.58 8.01
C ALA A 42 -11.22 -16.41 7.94
N HIS A 43 -11.68 -15.16 7.88
CA HIS A 43 -13.09 -14.82 7.77
C HIS A 43 -13.69 -15.28 6.43
N ARG A 44 -13.01 -15.01 5.31
CA ARG A 44 -13.51 -15.33 3.96
C ARG A 44 -13.43 -16.81 3.61
N SER A 45 -12.39 -17.51 4.05
CA SER A 45 -12.17 -18.93 3.72
C SER A 45 -12.74 -19.89 4.77
N HIS A 46 -13.14 -19.39 5.94
CA HIS A 46 -13.50 -20.19 7.11
C HIS A 46 -12.37 -21.13 7.59
N GLU A 47 -11.12 -20.86 7.19
CA GLU A 47 -9.95 -21.64 7.57
C GLU A 47 -9.40 -21.14 8.91
N THR A 48 -9.64 -21.91 9.99
CA THR A 48 -9.28 -21.54 11.36
C THR A 48 -7.77 -21.49 11.61
N GLU A 49 -6.98 -22.12 10.75
CA GLU A 49 -5.51 -22.08 10.77
C GLU A 49 -4.92 -20.67 10.63
N PHE A 50 -5.67 -19.72 10.07
CA PHE A 50 -5.25 -18.32 9.95
C PHE A 50 -5.62 -17.46 11.17
N VAL A 51 -6.56 -17.90 12.00
CA VAL A 51 -7.02 -17.16 13.19
C VAL A 51 -5.90 -16.99 14.19
N PHE A 52 -5.16 -18.08 14.45
CA PHE A 52 -4.09 -18.07 15.43
C PHE A 52 -2.92 -17.13 15.03
N PRO A 53 -2.34 -17.24 13.82
CA PRO A 53 -1.35 -16.28 13.33
C PRO A 53 -1.86 -14.83 13.33
N ALA A 54 -3.14 -14.60 12.99
CA ALA A 54 -3.73 -13.27 13.04
C ALA A 54 -3.70 -12.68 14.46
N VAL A 55 -4.13 -13.46 15.45
CA VAL A 55 -4.10 -13.09 16.87
C VAL A 55 -2.68 -12.80 17.35
N VAL A 56 -1.71 -13.66 17.02
CA VAL A 56 -0.30 -13.45 17.40
C VAL A 56 0.26 -12.17 16.80
N CYS A 57 0.02 -11.92 15.50
CA CYS A 57 0.51 -10.72 14.84
C CYS A 57 -0.13 -9.45 15.42
N SER A 58 -1.46 -9.43 15.54
CA SER A 58 -2.18 -8.27 16.07
C SER A 58 -1.82 -7.98 17.53
N SER A 59 -1.76 -9.00 18.39
CA SER A 59 -1.38 -8.81 19.80
C SER A 59 0.06 -8.32 19.98
N PHE A 60 1.00 -8.83 19.18
CA PHE A 60 2.38 -8.36 19.21
C PHE A 60 2.51 -6.93 18.68
N SER A 61 1.72 -6.56 17.66
CA SER A 61 1.70 -5.19 17.15
C SER A 61 1.34 -4.17 18.23
N ILE A 62 0.36 -4.49 19.10
CA ILE A 62 -0.05 -3.63 20.23
C ILE A 62 1.12 -3.42 21.20
N GLU A 63 1.83 -4.49 21.59
CA GLU A 63 3.02 -4.38 22.45
C GLU A 63 4.09 -3.49 21.81
N LEU A 64 4.34 -3.65 20.51
CA LEU A 64 5.33 -2.85 19.78
C LEU A 64 4.93 -1.39 19.64
N PHE A 65 3.65 -1.07 19.39
CA PHE A 65 3.18 0.32 19.37
C PHE A 65 3.39 1.01 20.71
N LEU A 66 2.99 0.36 21.81
CA LEU A 66 3.20 0.92 23.16
C LEU A 66 4.68 1.17 23.43
N LYS A 67 5.57 0.24 23.04
CA LYS A 67 7.02 0.43 23.13
C LYS A 67 7.51 1.57 22.24
N ALA A 68 6.99 1.73 21.03
CA ALA A 68 7.35 2.84 20.14
C ALA A 68 7.03 4.20 20.78
N PHE A 69 5.85 4.35 21.41
CA PHE A 69 5.49 5.58 22.14
C PHE A 69 6.40 5.85 23.34
N ILE A 70 6.74 4.82 24.14
CA ILE A 70 7.66 4.97 25.27
C ILE A 70 9.06 5.39 24.78
N THR A 71 9.57 4.74 23.73
CA THR A 71 10.87 5.08 23.13
C THR A 71 10.88 6.50 22.56
N TYR A 72 9.78 6.92 21.92
CA TYR A 72 9.62 8.28 21.43
C TYR A 72 9.67 9.31 22.56
N GLU A 73 8.91 9.12 23.64
CA GLU A 73 8.93 10.05 24.79
C GLU A 73 10.30 10.11 25.47
N ASN A 74 10.98 8.97 25.60
CA ASN A 74 12.33 8.94 26.17
C ASN A 74 13.33 9.72 25.31
N THR A 75 13.15 9.66 23.99
CA THR A 75 13.94 10.42 23.01
C THR A 75 13.66 11.92 23.16
N GLU A 76 12.40 12.34 23.25
CA GLU A 76 12.02 13.74 23.46
C GLU A 76 12.57 14.32 24.77
N LYS A 77 12.54 13.54 25.85
CA LYS A 77 13.03 13.96 27.18
C LYS A 77 14.56 13.92 27.30
N GLN A 78 15.27 13.43 26.28
CA GLN A 78 16.72 13.15 26.31
C GLN A 78 17.13 12.28 27.52
N GLN A 79 16.22 11.46 28.03
CA GLN A 79 16.52 10.60 29.17
C GLN A 79 17.43 9.46 28.73
N ASN A 80 18.45 9.15 29.52
CA ASN A 80 19.30 7.99 29.26
C ASN A 80 18.43 6.74 29.16
N LEU A 81 18.46 6.06 28.00
CA LEU A 81 17.71 4.84 27.66
C LEU A 81 18.00 3.62 28.59
N LYS A 82 18.70 3.83 29.70
CA LYS A 82 19.06 2.77 30.66
C LYS A 82 17.86 2.26 31.45
N GLU A 83 16.79 3.03 31.60
CA GLU A 83 15.48 2.49 31.94
C GLU A 83 14.94 1.75 30.70
N LYS A 84 15.47 0.55 30.49
CA LYS A 84 14.94 -0.36 29.47
C LYS A 84 13.43 -0.47 29.70
N ALA A 85 12.67 -0.48 28.62
CA ALA A 85 11.27 -0.91 28.64
C ALA A 85 11.21 -2.42 28.94
N SER A 86 11.75 -2.84 30.07
CA SER A 86 11.61 -4.18 30.63
C SER A 86 10.22 -4.27 31.26
N GLY A 87 9.53 -5.36 30.94
CA GLY A 87 8.12 -5.56 31.24
C GLY A 87 7.33 -5.81 29.95
N HIS A 88 6.60 -6.92 29.93
CA HIS A 88 5.81 -7.36 28.78
C HIS A 88 4.31 -7.17 28.98
N THR A 89 3.87 -6.61 30.12
CA THR A 89 2.43 -6.46 30.35
C THR A 89 1.89 -5.21 29.68
N LEU A 90 0.83 -5.33 28.89
CA LEU A 90 0.19 -4.18 28.23
C LEU A 90 -0.22 -3.09 29.22
N PRO A 91 -0.81 -3.40 30.40
CA PRO A 91 -1.15 -2.37 31.39
C PRO A 91 0.08 -1.63 31.93
N ALA A 92 1.19 -2.34 32.20
CA ALA A 92 2.41 -1.67 32.68
C ALA A 92 3.05 -0.80 31.60
N LEU A 93 3.02 -1.23 30.33
CA LEU A 93 3.47 -0.42 29.20
C LEU A 93 2.59 0.81 29.03
N TRP A 94 1.26 0.66 29.13
CA TRP A 94 0.30 1.76 29.05
C TRP A 94 0.57 2.83 30.11
N GLN A 95 0.81 2.44 31.36
CA GLN A 95 1.09 3.38 32.44
C GLN A 95 2.43 4.13 32.29
N LYS A 96 3.37 3.60 31.49
CA LYS A 96 4.65 4.29 31.20
C LYS A 96 4.50 5.43 30.19
N ILE A 97 3.40 5.47 29.43
CA ILE A 97 3.12 6.57 28.48
C ILE A 97 2.55 7.76 29.25
N SER A 98 3.07 8.97 28.98
CA SER A 98 2.59 10.17 29.65
C SER A 98 1.10 10.41 29.40
N LEU A 99 0.42 11.04 30.36
CA LEU A 99 -1.01 11.33 30.25
C LEU A 99 -1.39 12.10 28.96
N PRO A 100 -0.64 13.12 28.50
CA PRO A 100 -0.95 13.78 27.23
C PRO A 100 -0.93 12.84 26.03
N ARG A 101 0.05 11.93 25.93
CA ARG A 101 0.14 10.96 24.83
C ARG A 101 -0.95 9.89 24.94
N ARG A 102 -1.28 9.43 26.15
CA ARG A 102 -2.42 8.53 26.38
C ARG A 102 -3.73 9.16 25.92
N LYS A 103 -3.97 10.43 26.25
CA LYS A 103 -5.16 11.15 25.75
C LYS A 103 -5.19 11.21 24.22
N MET A 104 -4.07 11.52 23.56
CA MET A 104 -3.99 11.51 22.10
C MET A 104 -4.30 10.13 21.50
N ILE A 105 -3.75 9.05 22.06
CA ILE A 105 -4.03 7.67 21.62
C ILE A 105 -5.51 7.34 21.78
N VAL A 106 -6.10 7.66 22.94
CA VAL A 106 -7.52 7.43 23.19
C VAL A 106 -8.41 8.30 22.31
N GLY A 107 -7.95 9.49 21.91
CA GLY A 107 -8.63 10.34 20.94
C GLY A 107 -8.73 9.72 19.54
N MET A 108 -7.95 8.66 19.26
CA MET A 108 -8.06 7.85 18.03
C MET A 108 -8.93 6.60 18.21
N PHE A 109 -9.32 6.24 19.44
CA PHE A 109 -10.05 5.02 19.71
C PHE A 109 -11.50 5.12 19.23
N ARG A 110 -11.89 4.22 18.31
CA ARG A 110 -13.18 4.24 17.60
C ARG A 110 -13.45 5.58 16.89
N ASN A 111 -12.38 6.26 16.50
CA ASN A 111 -12.46 7.50 15.75
C ASN A 111 -12.20 7.21 14.26
N PRO A 112 -13.18 7.44 13.37
CA PRO A 112 -12.96 7.28 11.93
C PRO A 112 -12.08 8.39 11.34
N ASP A 113 -11.92 9.51 12.03
CA ASP A 113 -11.12 10.64 11.58
C ASP A 113 -9.62 10.38 11.82
N GLN A 114 -8.77 10.93 10.94
CA GLN A 114 -7.31 10.80 11.05
C GLN A 114 -6.69 11.77 12.08
N TYR A 115 -7.51 12.39 12.92
CA TYR A 115 -7.11 13.40 13.89
C TYR A 115 -7.62 13.02 15.29
N PRO A 116 -6.80 13.13 16.35
CA PRO A 116 -7.22 12.73 17.68
C PRO A 116 -8.26 13.71 18.22
N HIS A 117 -9.35 13.21 18.80
CA HIS A 117 -10.29 14.06 19.53
C HIS A 117 -9.59 14.71 20.73
N GLU A 118 -9.64 16.05 20.84
CA GLU A 118 -8.96 16.79 21.91
C GLU A 118 -9.68 16.66 23.28
N ASN A 119 -10.99 16.46 23.26
CA ASN A 119 -11.86 16.41 24.44
C ASN A 119 -11.93 15.00 25.07
N VAL A 120 -10.77 14.37 25.29
CA VAL A 120 -10.72 13.06 25.96
C VAL A 120 -10.96 13.19 27.45
N ILE A 121 -12.17 12.78 27.87
CA ILE A 121 -12.55 12.64 29.28
C ILE A 121 -12.05 11.34 29.90
N GLU A 122 -12.03 11.27 31.23
CA GLU A 122 -11.52 10.11 32.01
C GLU A 122 -12.20 8.79 31.64
N THR A 123 -13.51 8.83 31.31
CA THR A 123 -14.26 7.66 30.87
C THR A 123 -13.65 7.01 29.62
N HIS A 124 -13.14 7.80 28.67
CA HIS A 124 -12.50 7.24 27.48
C HIS A 124 -11.16 6.57 27.80
N LEU A 125 -10.38 7.15 28.72
CA LEU A 125 -9.13 6.53 29.20
C LEU A 125 -9.40 5.19 29.88
N LYS A 126 -10.48 5.12 30.68
CA LYS A 126 -10.92 3.89 31.34
C LYS A 126 -11.34 2.83 30.33
N LEU A 127 -12.17 3.19 29.33
CA LEU A 127 -12.61 2.26 28.28
C LEU A 127 -11.44 1.70 27.47
N PHE A 128 -10.44 2.53 27.15
CA PHE A 128 -9.25 2.06 26.44
C PHE A 128 -8.41 1.11 27.30
N ALA A 129 -8.26 1.42 28.60
CA ALA A 129 -7.56 0.54 29.53
C ALA A 129 -8.29 -0.80 29.72
N GLU A 130 -9.61 -0.78 29.82
CA GLU A 130 -10.46 -1.98 29.86
C GLU A 130 -10.28 -2.82 28.59
N ALA A 131 -10.25 -2.20 27.40
CA ALA A 131 -9.96 -2.92 26.15
C ALA A 131 -8.56 -3.56 26.13
N LEU A 132 -7.54 -2.90 26.69
CA LEU A 132 -6.22 -3.51 26.87
C LEU A 132 -6.26 -4.70 27.85
N ASP A 133 -7.02 -4.59 28.93
CA ASP A 133 -7.19 -5.66 29.92
C ASP A 133 -7.96 -6.87 29.35
N GLU A 134 -8.96 -6.63 28.48
CA GLU A 134 -9.71 -7.68 27.77
C GLU A 134 -8.84 -8.51 26.83
N VAL A 135 -7.84 -7.89 26.19
CA VAL A 135 -6.82 -8.60 25.41
C VAL A 135 -5.87 -9.40 26.33
N GLY A 136 -5.80 -9.02 27.60
CA GLY A 136 -4.99 -9.68 28.61
C GLY A 136 -3.62 -9.04 28.80
N ALA A 137 -2.97 -9.38 29.91
CA ALA A 137 -1.73 -8.72 30.30
C ALA A 137 -0.58 -8.99 29.32
N GLN A 138 -0.37 -10.22 28.89
CA GLN A 138 0.75 -10.61 28.01
C GLN A 138 0.26 -11.47 26.84
N PRO A 139 -0.56 -10.92 25.94
CA PRO A 139 -1.21 -11.70 24.91
C PRO A 139 -0.18 -12.35 23.98
N PHE A 140 0.86 -11.64 23.57
CA PHE A 140 1.88 -12.22 22.71
C PHE A 140 2.61 -13.41 23.37
N VAL A 141 3.02 -13.28 24.63
CA VAL A 141 3.72 -14.37 25.35
C VAL A 141 2.82 -15.59 25.47
N LYS A 142 1.56 -15.38 25.86
CA LYS A 142 0.58 -16.44 26.04
C LYS A 142 0.27 -17.16 24.73
N TRP A 143 0.01 -16.40 23.67
CA TRP A 143 -0.41 -16.94 22.39
C TRP A 143 0.76 -17.43 21.56
N ARG A 144 2.01 -16.97 21.74
CA ARG A 144 3.18 -17.54 21.06
C ARG A 144 3.32 -19.05 21.30
N TYR A 145 2.84 -19.55 22.44
CA TYR A 145 2.84 -20.95 22.81
C TYR A 145 1.41 -21.49 22.95
N ALA A 146 0.57 -21.32 21.92
CA ALA A 146 -0.83 -21.76 21.98
C ALA A 146 -1.04 -23.24 22.36
N TYR A 147 -0.07 -24.10 22.05
CA TYR A 147 -0.11 -25.52 22.45
C TYR A 147 0.06 -25.74 23.96
N GLU A 148 0.45 -24.72 24.73
CA GLU A 148 0.59 -24.74 26.20
C GLU A 148 -0.67 -24.22 26.91
N ILE A 149 -1.67 -23.74 26.17
CA ILE A 149 -2.92 -23.23 26.74
C ILE A 149 -3.78 -24.43 27.18
N GLY A 150 -3.94 -24.60 28.49
CA GLY A 150 -4.58 -25.77 29.11
C GLY A 150 -6.10 -25.90 28.92
N GLY A 151 -6.74 -24.99 28.18
CA GLY A 151 -8.18 -24.99 27.94
C GLY A 151 -8.59 -24.01 26.84
N PRO A 152 -9.86 -24.04 26.38
CA PRO A 152 -10.35 -23.10 25.40
C PRO A 152 -10.33 -21.68 25.99
N GLU A 153 -9.61 -20.78 25.34
CA GLU A 153 -9.60 -19.37 25.66
C GLU A 153 -10.09 -18.54 24.49
N LEU A 154 -10.82 -17.48 24.80
CA LEU A 154 -11.36 -16.57 23.82
C LEU A 154 -10.57 -15.27 23.84
N MET A 155 -10.17 -14.80 22.65
CA MET A 155 -9.63 -13.47 22.45
C MET A 155 -10.47 -12.73 21.42
N SER A 156 -10.92 -11.54 21.77
CA SER A 156 -11.70 -10.71 20.85
C SER A 156 -10.82 -10.13 19.76
N HIS A 157 -10.94 -10.65 18.54
CA HIS A 157 -10.25 -10.08 17.38
C HIS A 157 -10.72 -8.64 17.11
N ALA A 158 -11.98 -8.32 17.39
CA ALA A 158 -12.50 -6.96 17.28
C ALA A 158 -11.74 -6.00 18.23
N ALA A 159 -11.51 -6.40 19.48
CA ALA A 159 -10.75 -5.60 20.45
C ALA A 159 -9.30 -5.38 19.97
N LEU A 160 -8.66 -6.42 19.43
CA LEU A 160 -7.32 -6.30 18.84
C LEU A 160 -7.28 -5.27 17.70
N VAL A 161 -8.27 -5.32 16.80
CA VAL A 161 -8.35 -4.38 15.66
C VAL A 161 -8.60 -2.95 16.13
N GLU A 162 -9.53 -2.73 17.08
CA GLU A 162 -9.81 -1.40 17.61
C GLU A 162 -8.57 -0.77 18.27
N LEU A 163 -7.87 -1.53 19.12
CA LEU A 163 -6.64 -1.08 19.77
C LEU A 163 -5.53 -0.79 18.75
N THR A 164 -5.35 -1.69 17.78
CA THR A 164 -4.35 -1.55 16.72
C THR A 164 -4.62 -0.32 15.86
N ASN A 165 -5.87 -0.07 15.47
CA ASN A 165 -6.26 1.11 14.69
C ASN A 165 -6.02 2.40 15.48
N ALA A 166 -6.39 2.44 16.76
CA ALA A 166 -6.15 3.62 17.60
C ALA A 166 -4.65 3.92 17.76
N LEU A 167 -3.84 2.90 18.06
CA LEU A 167 -2.40 3.04 18.24
C LEU A 167 -1.69 3.42 16.94
N SER A 168 -2.04 2.78 15.82
CA SER A 168 -1.45 3.07 14.51
C SER A 168 -1.85 4.47 14.01
N GLY A 169 -3.11 4.87 14.18
CA GLY A 169 -3.58 6.22 13.85
C GLY A 169 -2.86 7.29 14.66
N ALA A 170 -2.75 7.08 15.98
CA ALA A 170 -2.05 8.01 16.87
C ALA A 170 -0.56 8.11 16.53
N ALA A 171 0.08 6.99 16.20
CA ALA A 171 1.48 6.96 15.81
C ALA A 171 1.70 7.59 14.43
N ALA A 172 0.81 7.37 13.46
CA ALA A 172 0.87 8.03 12.16
C ALA A 172 0.70 9.55 12.27
N TYR A 173 -0.17 10.00 13.18
CA TYR A 173 -0.34 11.43 13.50
C TYR A 173 0.92 12.01 14.14
N LEU A 174 1.47 11.34 15.17
CA LEU A 174 2.60 11.85 15.96
C LEU A 174 3.95 11.74 15.24
N PHE A 175 4.20 10.63 14.53
CA PHE A 175 5.48 10.35 13.86
C PHE A 175 5.51 10.84 12.42
N ARG A 176 4.44 11.52 11.98
CA ARG A 176 4.50 12.27 10.72
C ARG A 176 5.75 13.14 10.81
N PRO A 177 6.65 13.12 9.81
CA PRO A 177 7.72 14.09 9.78
C PRO A 177 7.04 15.44 9.91
N LEU A 178 7.31 16.15 11.01
CA LEU A 178 6.96 17.55 11.12
C LEU A 178 7.55 18.14 9.85
N SER A 179 6.69 18.44 8.87
CA SER A 179 7.06 19.32 7.78
C SER A 179 7.67 20.50 8.50
N THR A 180 8.94 20.73 8.25
CA THR A 180 9.80 21.69 8.97
C THR A 180 9.37 23.13 8.69
N SER A 181 8.07 23.44 8.72
CA SER A 181 7.46 24.74 8.43
C SER A 181 6.55 25.27 9.54
N ASP A 182 6.03 24.45 10.47
CA ASP A 182 5.04 24.98 11.44
C ASP A 182 5.65 25.72 12.66
N ALA A 183 6.98 25.76 12.80
CA ALA A 183 7.64 26.41 13.95
C ALA A 183 8.22 27.81 13.65
N ASP A 184 8.37 28.20 12.38
CA ASP A 184 8.98 29.49 11.99
C ASP A 184 7.96 30.55 11.50
N ASP A 185 6.68 30.20 11.36
CA ASP A 185 5.65 31.09 10.81
C ASP A 185 5.14 32.18 11.77
N ARG A 186 5.81 32.39 12.92
CA ARG A 186 5.51 33.52 13.84
C ARG A 186 6.63 34.51 14.05
N ALA A 187 7.83 34.28 13.51
CA ALA A 187 8.91 35.25 13.62
C ALA A 187 10.00 34.96 12.59
N ILE A 188 9.90 35.51 11.38
CA ILE A 188 11.03 36.08 10.62
C ILE A 188 10.47 36.66 9.32
N ASP A 189 10.65 37.96 9.19
CA ASP A 189 10.48 38.75 7.99
C ASP A 189 11.66 38.47 7.03
N SER A 190 11.35 38.16 5.77
CA SER A 190 12.20 38.30 4.57
C SER A 190 13.58 37.57 4.51
N SER A 191 13.62 36.35 3.94
CA SER A 191 14.48 36.05 2.76
C SER A 191 14.34 34.60 2.28
N ALA A 192 13.74 34.50 1.09
CA ALA A 192 13.60 33.39 0.14
C ALA A 192 14.44 32.10 0.33
N GLY A 193 13.72 31.04 0.71
CA GLY A 193 14.05 29.64 0.42
C GLY A 193 12.75 28.87 0.23
N GLU A 194 12.09 29.08 -0.91
CA GLU A 194 10.74 28.59 -1.24
C GLU A 194 10.71 27.04 -1.29
N ARG A 195 10.24 26.42 -0.20
CA ARG A 195 9.90 25.00 -0.20
C ARG A 195 8.49 24.86 -0.77
N ILE A 196 8.40 24.18 -1.91
CA ILE A 196 7.15 23.91 -2.63
C ILE A 196 6.35 22.89 -1.82
N GLU A 197 5.40 23.37 -1.02
CA GLU A 197 4.34 22.52 -0.46
C GLU A 197 3.35 22.19 -1.58
N LEU A 198 3.39 20.95 -2.07
CA LEU A 198 2.37 20.47 -3.00
C LEU A 198 1.02 20.41 -2.27
N PRO A 199 -0.07 20.95 -2.86
CA PRO A 199 -1.41 20.78 -2.30
C PRO A 199 -1.70 19.30 -2.08
N ASN A 200 -2.46 18.96 -1.04
CA ASN A 200 -2.98 17.61 -0.75
C ASN A 200 -3.92 17.09 -1.86
N LEU A 201 -3.41 16.98 -3.08
CA LEU A 201 -4.03 16.36 -4.24
C LEU A 201 -3.82 14.85 -4.12
N ARG A 202 -4.49 14.23 -3.14
CA ARG A 202 -4.81 12.80 -3.26
C ARG A 202 -5.87 12.68 -4.36
N ALA A 203 -5.43 12.77 -5.61
CA ALA A 203 -6.19 12.24 -6.73
C ALA A 203 -6.31 10.73 -6.48
N SER A 204 -7.38 10.33 -5.79
CA SER A 204 -7.79 8.94 -5.71
C SER A 204 -8.08 8.52 -7.15
N SER A 205 -7.07 7.99 -7.83
CA SER A 205 -7.27 7.35 -9.11
C SER A 205 -8.26 6.23 -8.83
N ALA A 206 -9.48 6.40 -9.35
CA ALA A 206 -10.52 5.42 -9.18
C ALA A 206 -9.97 4.03 -9.53
N LEU A 207 -10.26 3.06 -8.67
CA LEU A 207 -10.05 1.66 -8.98
C LEU A 207 -10.77 1.38 -10.30
N ILE A 208 -10.14 0.59 -11.16
CA ILE A 208 -10.68 0.16 -12.44
C ILE A 208 -11.97 -0.62 -12.24
N LEU A 209 -12.01 -1.48 -11.21
CA LEU A 209 -13.21 -2.20 -10.81
C LEU A 209 -13.79 -1.59 -9.53
N GLY A 210 -14.98 -1.01 -9.66
CA GLY A 210 -15.76 -0.50 -8.53
C GLY A 210 -16.13 -1.60 -7.53
N ARG A 211 -16.54 -1.22 -6.31
CA ARG A 211 -16.99 -2.19 -5.29
C ARG A 211 -18.16 -3.03 -5.78
N GLU A 212 -19.13 -2.37 -6.43
CA GLU A 212 -20.33 -2.97 -7.00
C GLU A 212 -20.12 -3.45 -8.46
N SER A 213 -18.88 -3.70 -8.86
CA SER A 213 -18.58 -4.17 -10.22
C SER A 213 -19.31 -5.49 -10.51
N PRO A 214 -20.02 -5.62 -11.65
CA PRO A 214 -20.64 -6.89 -12.05
C PRO A 214 -19.60 -7.99 -12.28
N LEU A 215 -18.34 -7.64 -12.57
CA LEU A 215 -17.24 -8.61 -12.65
C LEU A 215 -16.92 -9.23 -11.29
N ARG A 216 -17.26 -8.57 -10.17
CA ARG A 216 -17.16 -9.12 -8.80
C ARG A 216 -18.39 -9.93 -8.39
N CYS A 217 -19.51 -9.73 -9.06
CA CYS A 217 -20.80 -10.30 -8.73
C CYS A 217 -21.32 -11.22 -9.84
N ILE A 218 -20.46 -12.08 -10.39
CA ILE A 218 -20.79 -12.98 -11.52
C ILE A 218 -21.80 -14.04 -11.03
N PRO A 219 -23.01 -14.10 -11.61
CA PRO A 219 -24.01 -15.13 -11.31
C PRO A 219 -23.51 -16.56 -11.53
N SER A 220 -24.00 -17.50 -10.71
CA SER A 220 -23.61 -18.92 -10.79
C SER A 220 -24.20 -19.67 -11.99
N ASN A 221 -25.18 -19.10 -12.68
CA ASN A 221 -25.85 -19.70 -13.84
C ASN A 221 -25.14 -19.44 -15.19
N ILE A 222 -24.00 -18.74 -15.20
CA ILE A 222 -23.21 -18.48 -16.40
C ILE A 222 -22.43 -19.73 -16.82
N ASP A 223 -22.25 -19.90 -18.14
CA ASP A 223 -21.44 -20.99 -18.68
C ASP A 223 -20.03 -21.03 -18.06
N SER A 224 -19.57 -22.24 -17.71
CA SER A 224 -18.30 -22.45 -17.00
C SER A 224 -17.07 -21.92 -17.75
N LYS A 225 -17.09 -21.86 -19.09
CA LYS A 225 -15.99 -21.29 -19.88
C LYS A 225 -16.01 -19.77 -19.79
N GLN A 226 -17.18 -19.15 -19.92
CA GLN A 226 -17.35 -17.70 -19.77
C GLN A 226 -16.98 -17.25 -18.35
N MET A 227 -17.46 -17.96 -17.32
CA MET A 227 -17.15 -17.67 -15.92
C MET A 227 -15.64 -17.68 -15.65
N ARG A 228 -14.90 -18.65 -16.21
CA ARG A 228 -13.43 -18.70 -16.09
C ARG A 228 -12.75 -17.50 -16.74
N CYS A 229 -13.20 -17.08 -17.93
CA CYS A 229 -12.65 -15.92 -18.63
C CYS A 229 -12.91 -14.64 -17.83
N LEU A 230 -14.16 -14.42 -17.41
CA LEU A 230 -14.56 -13.25 -16.61
C LEU A 230 -13.80 -13.16 -15.28
N ASN A 231 -13.64 -14.28 -14.57
CA ASN A 231 -12.84 -14.32 -13.34
C ASN A 231 -11.36 -14.01 -13.60
N ALA A 232 -10.80 -14.50 -14.69
CA ALA A 232 -9.41 -14.20 -15.06
C ALA A 232 -9.24 -12.72 -15.43
N ILE A 233 -10.20 -12.12 -16.12
CA ILE A 233 -10.24 -10.68 -16.41
C ILE A 233 -10.30 -9.88 -15.11
N ARG A 234 -11.22 -10.22 -14.18
CA ARG A 234 -11.33 -9.57 -12.87
C ARG A 234 -10.00 -9.60 -12.12
N HIS A 235 -9.44 -10.79 -11.94
CA HIS A 235 -8.19 -10.96 -11.18
C HIS A 235 -7.04 -10.17 -11.82
N ALA A 236 -6.92 -10.20 -13.14
CA ALA A 236 -5.90 -9.45 -13.85
C ALA A 236 -6.10 -7.93 -13.71
N ALA A 237 -7.33 -7.43 -13.80
CA ALA A 237 -7.62 -6.00 -13.60
C ALA A 237 -7.26 -5.54 -12.17
N GLU A 238 -7.59 -6.33 -11.15
CA GLU A 238 -7.22 -6.02 -9.75
C GLU A 238 -5.71 -6.05 -9.55
N THR A 239 -5.02 -7.02 -10.16
CA THR A 239 -3.55 -7.10 -10.15
C THR A 239 -2.92 -5.88 -10.81
N MET A 240 -3.46 -5.48 -11.97
CA MET A 240 -3.00 -4.31 -12.73
C MET A 240 -3.12 -3.04 -11.91
N ASP A 241 -4.25 -2.84 -11.22
CA ASP A 241 -4.47 -1.67 -10.36
C ASP A 241 -3.51 -1.60 -9.17
N ILE A 242 -3.37 -2.71 -8.43
CA ILE A 242 -2.48 -2.77 -7.27
C ILE A 242 -1.05 -2.51 -7.69
N ALA A 243 -0.60 -3.15 -8.78
CA ALA A 243 0.73 -2.97 -9.33
C ALA A 243 0.98 -1.52 -9.77
N PHE A 244 0.03 -0.92 -10.50
CA PHE A 244 0.16 0.46 -10.97
C PHE A 244 0.19 1.47 -9.83
N LEU A 245 -0.68 1.31 -8.81
CA LEU A 245 -0.74 2.19 -7.66
C LEU A 245 0.60 2.17 -6.89
N ARG A 246 1.10 0.98 -6.56
CA ARG A 246 2.39 0.82 -5.87
C ARG A 246 3.55 1.36 -6.71
N LEU A 247 3.55 1.08 -8.02
CA LEU A 247 4.55 1.60 -8.95
C LEU A 247 4.54 3.12 -8.93
N ARG A 248 3.37 3.75 -9.13
CA ARG A 248 3.23 5.20 -9.14
C ARG A 248 3.66 5.83 -7.82
N GLU A 249 3.27 5.26 -6.69
CA GLU A 249 3.68 5.72 -5.35
C GLU A 249 5.19 5.62 -5.16
N GLY A 250 5.79 4.48 -5.50
CA GLY A 250 7.23 4.25 -5.42
C GLY A 250 8.02 5.21 -6.29
N LEU A 251 7.61 5.41 -7.54
CA LEU A 251 8.26 6.33 -8.49
C LEU A 251 8.10 7.80 -8.06
N THR A 252 6.93 8.19 -7.55
CA THR A 252 6.72 9.53 -6.98
C THR A 252 7.65 9.77 -5.80
N ALA A 253 7.69 8.82 -4.86
CA ALA A 253 8.54 8.92 -3.68
C ALA A 253 10.01 9.02 -4.06
N ASN A 254 10.47 8.24 -5.04
CA ASN A 254 11.83 8.26 -5.56
C ASN A 254 12.19 9.58 -6.25
N ALA A 255 11.29 10.11 -7.09
CA ALA A 255 11.53 11.37 -7.79
C ALA A 255 11.64 12.55 -6.82
N LEU A 256 10.83 12.57 -5.76
CA LEU A 256 10.85 13.63 -4.75
C LEU A 256 11.94 13.43 -3.68
N ASN A 257 12.28 12.19 -3.35
CA ASN A 257 13.27 11.82 -2.35
C ASN A 257 14.09 10.61 -2.85
N PRO A 258 15.15 10.85 -3.65
CA PRO A 258 15.97 9.77 -4.18
C PRO A 258 16.54 8.87 -3.06
N PRO A 259 16.47 7.53 -3.20
CA PRO A 259 16.93 6.59 -2.20
C PRO A 259 18.44 6.68 -2.04
N LYS A 260 18.91 6.37 -0.84
CA LYS A 260 20.35 6.24 -0.58
C LYS A 260 20.89 4.99 -1.30
N GLU A 261 22.19 4.94 -1.52
CA GLU A 261 22.87 3.84 -2.23
C GLU A 261 22.48 2.44 -1.69
N LEU A 262 22.37 2.29 -0.35
CA LEU A 262 21.98 1.03 0.29
C LEU A 262 20.51 0.64 0.08
N GLU A 263 19.64 1.60 -0.21
CA GLU A 263 18.20 1.40 -0.42
C GLU A 263 17.87 1.16 -1.90
N LEU A 264 18.78 1.54 -2.81
CA LEU A 264 18.59 1.52 -4.25
C LEU A 264 18.24 0.13 -4.76
N ALA A 265 18.95 -0.92 -4.33
CA ALA A 265 18.68 -2.28 -4.79
C ALA A 265 17.26 -2.78 -4.43
N SER A 266 16.81 -2.46 -3.21
CA SER A 266 15.45 -2.80 -2.75
C SER A 266 14.40 -2.04 -3.54
N PHE A 267 14.61 -0.74 -3.73
CA PHE A 267 13.73 0.11 -4.51
C PHE A 267 13.60 -0.37 -5.97
N ILE A 268 14.72 -0.56 -6.68
CA ILE A 268 14.72 -1.00 -8.08
C ILE A 268 14.00 -2.36 -8.21
N SER A 269 14.29 -3.31 -7.31
CA SER A 269 13.63 -4.62 -7.31
C SER A 269 12.10 -4.50 -7.22
N HIS A 270 11.59 -3.64 -6.33
CA HIS A 270 10.15 -3.45 -6.15
C HIS A 270 9.49 -2.79 -7.36
N VAL A 271 10.04 -1.69 -7.88
CA VAL A 271 9.42 -0.97 -9.00
C VAL A 271 9.42 -1.80 -10.29
N PHE A 272 10.50 -2.54 -10.58
CA PHE A 272 10.51 -3.42 -11.74
C PHE A 272 9.58 -4.62 -11.56
N SER A 273 9.47 -5.18 -10.35
CA SER A 273 8.51 -6.25 -10.08
C SER A 273 7.07 -5.80 -10.33
N ASP A 274 6.71 -4.60 -9.86
CA ASP A 274 5.37 -4.04 -10.06
C ASP A 274 5.13 -3.66 -11.54
N ALA A 275 6.12 -3.13 -12.26
CA ALA A 275 6.03 -2.87 -13.70
C ALA A 275 5.80 -4.15 -14.52
N TRP A 276 6.55 -5.22 -14.26
CA TRP A 276 6.38 -6.49 -14.95
C TRP A 276 5.08 -7.21 -14.55
N LEU A 277 4.65 -7.08 -13.29
CA LEU A 277 3.34 -7.57 -12.85
C LEU A 277 2.21 -6.87 -13.61
N PHE A 278 2.31 -5.55 -13.81
CA PHE A 278 1.38 -4.76 -14.61
C PHE A 278 1.33 -5.25 -16.06
N VAL A 279 2.49 -5.44 -16.71
CA VAL A 279 2.57 -5.93 -18.10
C VAL A 279 1.86 -7.27 -18.26
N ARG A 280 2.12 -8.23 -17.37
CA ARG A 280 1.47 -9.54 -17.39
C ARG A 280 -0.05 -9.45 -17.20
N ALA A 281 -0.49 -8.56 -16.32
CA ALA A 281 -1.91 -8.33 -16.10
C ALA A 281 -2.59 -7.78 -17.36
N VAL A 282 -2.01 -6.79 -18.03
CA VAL A 282 -2.52 -6.25 -19.31
C VAL A 282 -2.58 -7.34 -20.39
N ALA A 283 -1.49 -8.08 -20.60
CA ALA A 283 -1.44 -9.16 -21.58
C ALA A 283 -2.49 -10.24 -21.29
N ARG A 284 -2.71 -10.57 -20.00
CA ARG A 284 -3.75 -11.52 -19.58
C ARG A 284 -5.15 -11.01 -19.85
N ILE A 285 -5.44 -9.73 -19.56
CA ILE A 285 -6.75 -9.13 -19.86
C ILE A 285 -7.02 -9.23 -21.36
N ALA A 286 -6.07 -8.82 -22.21
CA ALA A 286 -6.22 -8.87 -23.66
C ALA A 286 -6.54 -10.28 -24.16
N HIS A 287 -5.78 -11.29 -23.69
CA HIS A 287 -5.98 -12.70 -24.04
C HIS A 287 -7.35 -13.24 -23.65
N GLU A 288 -7.80 -12.97 -22.42
CA GLU A 288 -9.09 -13.47 -21.94
C GLU A 288 -10.26 -12.72 -22.58
N PHE A 289 -10.08 -11.44 -22.90
CA PHE A 289 -11.06 -10.65 -23.65
C PHE A 289 -11.23 -11.19 -25.08
N GLU A 290 -10.14 -11.53 -25.77
CA GLU A 290 -10.18 -12.14 -27.10
C GLU A 290 -10.93 -13.49 -27.08
N LYS A 291 -10.66 -14.33 -26.07
CA LYS A 291 -11.41 -15.59 -25.88
C LYS A 291 -12.89 -15.37 -25.60
N LEU A 292 -13.23 -14.40 -24.76
CA LEU A 292 -14.62 -14.12 -24.39
C LEU A 292 -15.43 -13.64 -25.59
N THR A 293 -14.80 -12.87 -26.46
CA THR A 293 -15.41 -12.28 -27.66
C THR A 293 -15.33 -13.19 -28.90
N ASN A 294 -14.66 -14.35 -28.78
CA ASN A 294 -14.27 -15.19 -29.92
C ASN A 294 -13.58 -14.39 -31.05
N GLY A 295 -12.86 -13.33 -30.68
CA GLY A 295 -12.21 -12.42 -31.61
C GLY A 295 -13.14 -11.54 -32.45
N ASP A 296 -14.44 -11.41 -32.14
CA ASP A 296 -15.32 -10.51 -32.89
C ASP A 296 -15.06 -9.04 -32.50
N PRO A 297 -14.46 -8.22 -33.38
CA PRO A 297 -14.14 -6.82 -33.07
C PRO A 297 -15.39 -5.94 -33.01
N ARG A 298 -16.57 -6.44 -33.44
CA ARG A 298 -17.79 -5.65 -33.61
C ARG A 298 -18.48 -5.24 -32.31
N ILE A 299 -18.03 -5.71 -31.16
CA ILE A 299 -18.65 -5.37 -29.87
C ILE A 299 -18.52 -3.86 -29.58
N LEU A 300 -17.53 -3.16 -30.14
CA LEU A 300 -17.31 -1.72 -29.92
C LEU A 300 -16.78 -1.01 -31.19
N PRO A 301 -17.66 -0.57 -32.12
CA PRO A 301 -17.24 0.12 -33.34
C PRO A 301 -16.52 1.45 -33.03
N ASN A 302 -15.51 1.80 -33.84
CA ASN A 302 -14.74 3.06 -33.81
C ASN A 302 -13.74 3.25 -32.66
N VAL A 303 -13.33 2.19 -31.97
CA VAL A 303 -12.25 2.26 -30.96
C VAL A 303 -11.18 1.24 -31.30
N GLU A 304 -9.91 1.67 -31.38
CA GLU A 304 -8.73 0.82 -31.59
C GLU A 304 -8.85 -0.49 -30.82
N SER A 305 -8.66 -1.63 -31.49
CA SER A 305 -8.93 -2.92 -30.87
C SER A 305 -8.05 -3.10 -29.63
N LEU A 306 -8.58 -3.77 -28.59
CA LEU A 306 -7.78 -4.05 -27.38
C LEU A 306 -6.50 -4.83 -27.73
N ALA A 307 -6.54 -5.66 -28.79
CA ALA A 307 -5.39 -6.39 -29.29
C ALA A 307 -4.28 -5.49 -29.85
N GLU A 308 -4.64 -4.42 -30.56
CA GLU A 308 -3.68 -3.44 -31.09
C GLU A 308 -3.06 -2.62 -29.97
N SER A 309 -3.88 -2.04 -29.10
CA SER A 309 -3.40 -1.17 -28.02
C SER A 309 -2.62 -1.90 -26.92
N THR A 310 -2.81 -3.22 -26.79
CA THR A 310 -2.03 -4.06 -25.85
C THR A 310 -0.92 -4.87 -26.52
N LYS A 311 -0.73 -4.74 -27.84
CA LYS A 311 0.35 -5.45 -28.56
C LYS A 311 1.72 -5.24 -27.90
N PRO A 312 2.18 -4.02 -27.58
CA PRO A 312 3.48 -3.82 -26.94
C PRO A 312 3.62 -4.55 -25.60
N PHE A 313 2.52 -4.78 -24.88
CA PHE A 313 2.53 -5.48 -23.59
C PHE A 313 2.63 -7.00 -23.76
N ARG A 314 2.07 -7.55 -24.84
CA ARG A 314 2.29 -8.97 -25.21
C ARG A 314 3.74 -9.18 -25.61
N ASP A 315 4.25 -8.32 -26.49
CA ASP A 315 5.63 -8.37 -26.95
C ASP A 315 6.61 -8.23 -25.76
N LEU A 316 6.37 -7.28 -24.83
CA LEU A 316 7.15 -7.18 -23.60
C LEU A 316 7.07 -8.44 -22.73
N ALA A 317 5.88 -9.01 -22.53
CA ALA A 317 5.72 -10.22 -21.71
C ALA A 317 6.54 -11.41 -22.22
N GLU A 318 6.77 -11.50 -23.54
CA GLU A 318 7.66 -12.51 -24.12
C GLU A 318 9.13 -12.24 -23.81
N LEU A 319 9.51 -10.97 -23.61
CA LEU A 319 10.89 -10.52 -23.32
C LEU A 319 11.26 -10.52 -21.82
N GLU A 320 10.35 -10.85 -20.90
CA GLU A 320 10.58 -10.83 -19.44
C GLU A 320 11.85 -11.63 -19.02
N HIS A 321 12.20 -12.66 -19.79
CA HIS A 321 13.36 -13.51 -19.54
C HIS A 321 14.71 -12.85 -19.92
N LEU A 322 14.71 -11.76 -20.71
CA LEU A 322 15.93 -11.11 -21.19
C LEU A 322 16.50 -10.06 -20.23
N GLY A 323 15.75 -9.66 -19.21
CA GLY A 323 16.22 -8.72 -18.19
C GLY A 323 15.15 -7.75 -17.72
N TRP A 324 15.57 -6.76 -16.92
CA TRP A 324 14.63 -5.84 -16.26
C TRP A 324 14.12 -4.77 -17.22
N GLY A 325 14.88 -4.42 -18.27
CA GLY A 325 14.57 -3.30 -19.16
C GLY A 325 14.91 -1.95 -18.52
N SER A 326 14.43 -0.86 -19.10
CA SER A 326 14.52 0.49 -18.55
C SER A 326 13.15 1.04 -18.24
N LEU A 327 13.04 1.82 -17.16
CA LEU A 327 11.80 2.46 -16.74
C LEU A 327 11.96 3.97 -16.80
N SER A 328 11.04 4.69 -17.44
CA SER A 328 11.02 6.17 -17.48
C SER A 328 9.66 6.71 -17.10
N TRP A 329 9.59 7.88 -16.46
CA TRP A 329 8.33 8.48 -16.03
C TRP A 329 8.43 9.99 -15.84
N LEU A 330 7.28 10.64 -15.68
CA LEU A 330 7.17 12.05 -15.32
C LEU A 330 6.56 12.20 -13.94
N THR A 331 7.21 12.95 -13.05
CA THR A 331 6.67 13.33 -11.73
C THR A 331 6.53 14.83 -11.64
N GLY A 332 5.32 15.32 -11.42
CA GLY A 332 5.05 16.74 -11.19
C GLY A 332 5.64 17.21 -9.85
N VAL A 333 6.35 18.34 -9.87
CA VAL A 333 7.03 18.91 -8.69
C VAL A 333 6.31 20.14 -8.16
N SER A 334 5.88 21.02 -9.05
CA SER A 334 5.10 22.20 -8.70
C SER A 334 4.02 22.48 -9.72
N LEU A 335 2.87 22.95 -9.27
CA LEU A 335 1.80 23.47 -10.12
C LEU A 335 1.90 24.98 -10.32
N LEU A 336 2.61 25.69 -9.43
CA LEU A 336 2.67 27.15 -9.39
C LEU A 336 4.11 27.64 -9.14
N PRO A 337 4.50 28.83 -9.66
CA PRO A 337 3.74 29.68 -10.58
C PRO A 337 3.64 29.11 -12.01
N THR A 338 4.56 28.22 -12.37
CA THR A 338 4.56 27.48 -13.64
C THR A 338 4.63 25.99 -13.36
N PRO A 339 3.75 25.17 -13.97
CA PRO A 339 3.82 23.72 -13.84
C PRO A 339 5.21 23.20 -14.21
N SER A 340 5.81 22.44 -13.31
CA SER A 340 7.11 21.80 -13.50
C SER A 340 7.02 20.32 -13.17
N ALA A 341 7.74 19.52 -13.94
CA ALA A 341 7.82 18.07 -13.77
C ALA A 341 9.26 17.61 -13.97
N LEU A 342 9.64 16.57 -13.24
CA LEU A 342 10.89 15.84 -13.42
C LEU A 342 10.65 14.73 -14.44
N HIS A 343 11.55 14.64 -15.41
CA HIS A 343 11.69 13.45 -16.24
C HIS A 343 12.74 12.54 -15.61
N CYS A 344 12.28 11.38 -15.16
CA CYS A 344 13.09 10.43 -14.43
C CYS A 344 13.23 9.14 -15.23
N ALA A 345 14.37 8.46 -15.09
CA ALA A 345 14.59 7.17 -15.70
C ALA A 345 15.53 6.30 -14.86
N ILE A 346 15.28 4.99 -14.88
CA ILE A 346 16.11 3.97 -14.24
C ILE A 346 16.58 2.99 -15.31
N TYR A 347 17.90 2.79 -15.36
CA TYR A 347 18.57 1.84 -16.24
C TYR A 347 19.35 0.85 -15.36
N PRO A 348 18.80 -0.33 -15.07
CA PRO A 348 19.51 -1.38 -14.36
C PRO A 348 20.75 -1.81 -15.15
N GLY A 349 21.92 -1.75 -14.51
CA GLY A 349 23.19 -2.17 -15.08
C GLY A 349 24.15 -1.00 -15.38
N SER A 350 25.17 -1.29 -16.18
CA SER A 350 26.16 -0.30 -16.60
C SER A 350 25.76 0.27 -17.95
N LEU A 351 25.41 1.55 -17.98
CA LEU A 351 25.23 2.26 -19.24
C LEU A 351 26.61 2.51 -19.86
N SER A 352 26.81 2.08 -21.10
CA SER A 352 28.01 2.43 -21.88
C SER A 352 28.05 3.92 -22.21
N GLU A 353 26.88 4.53 -22.39
CA GLU A 353 26.70 5.94 -22.67
C GLU A 353 25.52 6.50 -21.87
N PRO A 354 25.59 7.75 -21.37
CA PRO A 354 24.46 8.38 -20.73
C PRO A 354 23.28 8.47 -21.71
N PRO A 355 22.05 8.24 -21.25
CA PRO A 355 20.89 8.21 -22.12
C PRO A 355 20.65 9.62 -22.67
N GLN A 356 20.35 9.74 -23.96
CA GLN A 356 19.97 11.01 -24.54
C GLN A 356 18.60 11.43 -24.00
N ILE A 357 18.59 12.44 -23.13
CA ILE A 357 17.35 13.03 -22.63
C ILE A 357 16.76 13.87 -23.76
N SER A 358 15.58 13.46 -24.25
CA SER A 358 14.84 14.27 -25.23
C SER A 358 14.53 15.64 -24.63
N THR A 359 14.95 16.70 -25.32
CA THR A 359 14.64 18.09 -24.95
C THR A 359 13.35 18.59 -25.60
N ALA A 360 12.64 17.72 -26.34
CA ALA A 360 11.40 18.10 -26.98
C ALA A 360 10.32 18.41 -25.91
N PRO A 361 9.55 19.49 -26.07
CA PRO A 361 8.50 19.84 -25.12
C PRO A 361 7.44 18.74 -25.09
N ILE A 362 7.13 18.26 -23.89
CA ILE A 362 6.10 17.24 -23.68
C ILE A 362 4.74 17.95 -23.60
N VAL A 363 3.97 17.91 -24.68
CA VAL A 363 2.60 18.44 -24.71
C VAL A 363 1.62 17.32 -24.36
N THR A 364 1.39 17.11 -23.07
CA THR A 364 0.45 16.09 -22.58
C THR A 364 -0.30 16.55 -21.34
N THR A 365 -1.50 16.02 -21.14
CA THR A 365 -2.13 15.98 -19.81
C THR A 365 -1.37 14.97 -18.94
N LEU A 366 -1.17 15.32 -17.66
CA LEU A 366 -0.52 14.48 -16.66
C LEU A 366 -1.51 14.15 -15.55
N ASP A 367 -1.68 12.86 -15.25
CA ASP A 367 -2.36 12.40 -14.04
C ASP A 367 -1.41 12.56 -12.84
N TRP A 368 -1.63 13.62 -12.06
CA TRP A 368 -0.80 13.92 -10.89
C TRP A 368 -0.82 12.80 -9.82
N PRO A 369 0.28 12.60 -9.06
CA PRO A 369 1.56 13.32 -9.16
C PRO A 369 2.55 12.70 -10.16
N THR A 370 2.34 11.45 -10.59
CA THR A 370 3.24 10.74 -11.51
C THR A 370 2.45 10.08 -12.62
N ASP A 371 2.89 10.31 -13.86
CA ASP A 371 2.27 9.80 -15.08
C ASP A 371 3.35 9.45 -16.13
N ARG A 372 2.91 9.02 -17.32
CA ARG A 372 3.79 8.62 -18.43
C ARG A 372 4.83 7.58 -18.01
N ILE A 373 4.42 6.63 -17.17
CA ILE A 373 5.28 5.52 -16.77
C ILE A 373 5.44 4.61 -17.98
N ARG A 374 6.67 4.45 -18.46
CA ARG A 374 7.02 3.61 -19.60
C ARG A 374 8.04 2.56 -19.20
N LEU A 375 7.85 1.35 -19.71
CA LEU A 375 8.81 0.27 -19.62
C LEU A 375 9.30 -0.06 -21.02
N ALA A 376 10.62 -0.11 -21.20
CA ALA A 376 11.23 -0.55 -22.43
C ALA A 376 12.15 -1.75 -22.18
N CYS A 377 12.12 -2.75 -23.06
CA CYS A 377 13.01 -3.90 -23.02
C CYS A 377 13.32 -4.31 -24.46
N GLY A 378 14.61 -4.36 -24.82
CA GLY A 378 15.02 -4.53 -26.21
C GLY A 378 14.51 -3.38 -27.08
N GLU A 379 13.83 -3.71 -28.18
CA GLU A 379 13.24 -2.73 -29.11
C GLU A 379 11.77 -2.40 -28.80
N VAL A 380 11.22 -2.96 -27.72
CA VAL A 380 9.81 -2.80 -27.37
C VAL A 380 9.68 -1.82 -26.21
N GLU A 381 8.84 -0.79 -26.38
CA GLU A 381 8.46 0.18 -25.36
C GLU A 381 6.94 0.18 -25.18
N ALA A 382 6.47 0.28 -23.94
CA ALA A 382 5.05 0.37 -23.63
C ALA A 382 4.77 1.45 -22.57
N ASP A 383 3.72 2.26 -22.80
CA ASP A 383 3.26 3.31 -21.88
C ASP A 383 2.16 2.75 -20.95
N LEU A 384 2.57 2.39 -19.73
CA LEU A 384 1.72 1.75 -18.71
C LEU A 384 0.57 2.66 -18.29
N SER A 385 0.84 3.96 -18.19
CA SER A 385 -0.15 4.98 -17.86
C SER A 385 -1.29 5.06 -18.88
N THR A 386 -0.93 5.06 -20.17
CA THR A 386 -1.89 5.19 -21.27
C THR A 386 -2.72 3.92 -21.41
N VAL A 387 -2.07 2.74 -21.39
CA VAL A 387 -2.82 1.48 -21.51
C VAL A 387 -3.77 1.27 -20.33
N ARG A 388 -3.41 1.72 -19.12
CA ARG A 388 -4.30 1.61 -17.95
C ARG A 388 -5.64 2.30 -18.21
N LYS A 389 -5.61 3.52 -18.72
CA LYS A 389 -6.81 4.30 -19.07
C LYS A 389 -7.64 3.57 -20.13
N HIS A 390 -6.97 3.01 -21.14
CA HIS A 390 -7.65 2.29 -22.20
C HIS A 390 -8.30 0.99 -21.70
N VAL A 391 -7.60 0.19 -20.90
CA VAL A 391 -8.13 -1.04 -20.31
C VAL A 391 -9.29 -0.72 -19.38
N ALA A 392 -9.18 0.32 -18.54
CA ALA A 392 -10.26 0.76 -17.66
C ALA A 392 -11.54 1.09 -18.45
N PHE A 393 -11.41 1.85 -19.54
CA PHE A 393 -12.53 2.15 -20.43
C PHE A 393 -13.16 0.88 -21.03
N ARG A 394 -12.34 -0.09 -21.48
CA ARG A 394 -12.84 -1.36 -22.04
C ARG A 394 -13.56 -2.21 -20.99
N LEU A 395 -13.04 -2.25 -19.77
CA LEU A 395 -13.67 -2.99 -18.67
C LEU A 395 -14.99 -2.35 -18.25
N SER A 396 -15.07 -1.00 -18.18
CA SER A 396 -16.34 -0.32 -17.93
C SER A 396 -17.41 -0.64 -18.98
N LEU A 397 -17.02 -0.76 -20.25
CA LEU A 397 -17.95 -1.18 -21.32
C LEU A 397 -18.39 -2.63 -21.16
N LEU A 398 -17.46 -3.53 -20.79
CA LEU A 398 -17.79 -4.91 -20.47
C LEU A 398 -18.75 -5.00 -19.27
N GLU A 399 -18.51 -4.23 -18.21
CA GLU A 399 -19.38 -4.16 -17.04
C GLU A 399 -20.80 -3.74 -17.42
N GLY A 400 -20.96 -2.69 -18.23
CA GLY A 400 -22.28 -2.26 -18.70
C GLY A 400 -22.99 -3.28 -19.61
N LEU A 401 -22.25 -4.18 -20.28
CA LEU A 401 -22.84 -5.30 -21.00
C LEU A 401 -23.26 -6.43 -20.05
N LEU A 402 -22.46 -6.70 -19.02
CA LEU A 402 -22.75 -7.73 -18.01
C LEU A 402 -23.95 -7.34 -17.16
N GLU A 403 -24.06 -6.09 -16.70
CA GLU A 403 -25.22 -5.58 -15.95
C GLU A 403 -26.53 -5.86 -16.70
N LYS A 404 -26.60 -5.46 -17.99
CA LYS A 404 -27.76 -5.71 -18.84
C LYS A 404 -28.07 -7.21 -19.01
N ALA A 405 -27.03 -8.03 -19.14
CA ALA A 405 -27.19 -9.46 -19.30
C ALA A 405 -27.68 -10.14 -18.01
N PHE A 406 -27.28 -9.63 -16.84
CA PHE A 406 -27.65 -10.19 -15.55
C PHE A 406 -29.07 -9.75 -15.15
N ASP A 407 -29.42 -8.47 -15.35
CA ASP A 407 -30.75 -7.94 -15.03
C ASP A 407 -31.87 -8.60 -15.84
N GLY A 408 -31.61 -8.95 -17.11
CA GLY A 408 -32.58 -9.63 -17.97
C GLY A 408 -32.90 -11.07 -17.54
N SER A 409 -32.12 -11.66 -16.63
CA SER A 409 -32.30 -13.04 -16.19
C SER A 409 -33.24 -13.21 -14.97
N ASP A 410 -33.58 -12.12 -14.28
CA ASP A 410 -34.43 -12.16 -13.08
C ASP A 410 -35.94 -11.96 -13.36
N THR A 411 -36.34 -11.54 -14.57
CA THR A 411 -37.76 -11.26 -14.90
C THR A 411 -38.62 -12.49 -15.23
N SER A 412 -38.11 -13.71 -15.09
CA SER A 412 -38.84 -14.94 -15.43
C SER A 412 -39.02 -15.93 -14.26
N ARG A 413 -39.09 -15.44 -13.03
CA ARG A 413 -39.45 -16.24 -11.85
C ARG A 413 -40.82 -15.90 -11.29
#